data_AF-A0A969QAQ1-F1
#
_entry.id   AF-A0A969QAQ1-F1
#
_cell.length_a   1.000
_cell.length_b   1.000
_cell.length_c   1.000
_cell.angle_alpha   90.00
_cell.angle_beta   90.00
_cell.angle_gamma   90.00
#
_symmetry.space_group_name_H-M   'P 1'
#
loop_
_entity.id
_entity.type
_entity.pdbx_description
1 polymer ?
#
loop_
_entity_poly.entity_id
_entity_poly.type
_entity_poly.pdbx_seq_one_letter_code
_entity_poly.pdbx_strand_id
1 'polypeptide(L)'
;MDHILRQDLATKVPPDIGIYITGHSFGAAVAQIASAALERDNLAACYTYGAPRVGDLAFDRLVSCPHYRIVNGWDLVSTMPPPFLTPYRHNGDPRLLTGVGKPFMRRDRNPALKLGQTLFGLLYLLIGNARLFRDHRLEAYLEAIAAVRTLRGHARVGGLLERPWV
;
A
#
# COMPACT_ATOMS: atom_id res chain seq x y z
N MET A 1 8.00 4.79 -23.90
CA MET A 1 6.91 4.11 -23.18
C MET A 1 5.96 5.12 -22.53
N ASP A 2 6.46 6.16 -21.85
CA ASP A 2 5.65 7.22 -21.19
C ASP A 2 4.68 7.98 -22.13
N HIS A 3 5.14 8.37 -23.33
CA HIS A 3 4.32 9.11 -24.31
C HIS A 3 3.01 8.39 -24.72
N ILE A 4 3.05 7.06 -24.85
CA ILE A 4 1.88 6.29 -25.32
C ILE A 4 0.82 6.24 -24.22
N LEU A 5 1.23 5.99 -22.98
CA LEU A 5 0.30 5.90 -21.85
C LEU A 5 -0.36 7.26 -21.58
N ARG A 6 0.40 8.36 -21.63
CA ARG A 6 -0.12 9.72 -21.48
C ARG A 6 -1.14 10.05 -22.57
N GLN A 7 -0.84 9.71 -23.83
CA GLN A 7 -1.75 9.93 -24.96
C GLN A 7 -3.03 9.09 -24.86
N ASP A 8 -2.91 7.81 -24.50
CA ASP A 8 -4.05 6.93 -24.33
C ASP A 8 -4.98 7.42 -23.22
N LEU A 9 -4.43 7.85 -22.08
CA LEU A 9 -5.23 8.41 -21.00
C LEU A 9 -5.85 9.76 -21.37
N ALA A 10 -5.18 10.59 -22.17
CA ALA A 10 -5.74 11.86 -22.65
C ALA A 10 -6.90 11.66 -23.63
N THR A 11 -6.88 10.58 -24.42
CA THR A 11 -7.90 10.31 -25.44
C THR A 11 -9.06 9.46 -24.92
N LYS A 12 -8.79 8.50 -24.02
CA LYS A 12 -9.77 7.50 -23.56
C LYS A 12 -10.41 7.83 -22.22
N VAL A 13 -9.80 8.72 -21.42
CA VAL A 13 -10.29 9.05 -20.07
C VAL A 13 -10.66 10.53 -20.01
N PRO A 14 -11.95 10.86 -19.86
CA PRO A 14 -12.42 12.22 -19.60
C PRO A 14 -11.70 12.85 -18.38
N PRO A 15 -11.43 14.17 -18.42
CA PRO A 15 -10.66 14.85 -17.37
C PRO A 15 -11.35 14.90 -16.01
N ASP A 16 -12.68 14.76 -15.97
CA ASP A 16 -13.52 14.73 -14.77
C ASP A 16 -13.56 13.36 -14.09
N ILE A 17 -13.08 12.31 -14.77
CA ILE A 17 -13.03 10.95 -14.22
C ILE A 17 -11.72 10.74 -13.47
N GLY A 18 -11.83 10.44 -12.18
CA GLY A 18 -10.70 10.12 -11.31
C GLY A 18 -10.03 8.80 -11.68
N ILE A 19 -8.71 8.85 -11.90
CA ILE A 19 -7.88 7.68 -12.20
C ILE A 19 -7.31 7.11 -10.91
N TYR A 20 -7.48 5.80 -10.73
CA TYR A 20 -6.88 5.04 -9.64
C TYR A 20 -5.81 4.11 -10.18
N ILE A 21 -4.60 4.20 -9.60
CA ILE A 21 -3.47 3.35 -9.98
C ILE A 21 -3.27 2.32 -8.89
N THR A 22 -3.05 1.07 -9.28
CA THR A 22 -2.82 -0.01 -8.31
C THR A 22 -1.79 -1.02 -8.78
N GLY A 23 -1.26 -1.78 -7.83
CA GLY A 23 -0.39 -2.90 -8.10
C GLY A 23 -0.02 -3.66 -6.83
N HIS A 24 0.45 -4.89 -7.03
CA HIS A 24 0.98 -5.76 -5.99
C HIS A 24 2.46 -6.07 -6.24
N SER A 25 3.27 -6.16 -5.18
CA SER A 25 4.69 -6.52 -5.27
C SER A 25 5.45 -5.61 -6.25
N PHE A 26 6.10 -6.18 -7.27
CA PHE A 26 6.73 -5.41 -8.36
C PHE A 26 5.74 -4.49 -9.09
N GLY A 27 4.52 -4.95 -9.36
CA GLY A 27 3.49 -4.11 -9.96
C GLY A 27 3.14 -2.89 -9.09
N ALA A 28 3.28 -3.01 -7.76
CA ALA A 28 3.10 -1.91 -6.84
C ALA A 28 4.24 -0.88 -6.90
N ALA A 29 5.45 -1.31 -7.28
CA ALA A 29 6.55 -0.41 -7.56
C ALA A 29 6.32 0.36 -8.87
N VAL A 30 5.91 -0.36 -9.92
CA VAL A 30 5.55 0.23 -11.22
C VAL A 30 4.38 1.22 -11.08
N ALA A 31 3.38 0.90 -10.26
CA ALA A 31 2.26 1.80 -9.96
C ALA A 31 2.71 3.15 -9.37
N GLN A 32 3.71 3.15 -8.50
CA GLN A 32 4.25 4.38 -7.92
C GLN A 32 5.05 5.20 -8.95
N ILE A 33 5.85 4.51 -9.76
CA ILE A 33 6.58 5.16 -10.87
C ILE A 33 5.58 5.79 -11.84
N ALA A 34 4.51 5.07 -12.19
CA ALA A 34 3.44 5.58 -13.03
C ALA A 34 2.71 6.78 -12.40
N SER A 35 2.45 6.76 -11.09
CA SER A 35 1.82 7.92 -10.43
C SER A 35 2.70 9.17 -10.44
N ALA A 36 4.03 9.01 -10.39
CA ALA A 36 4.96 10.13 -10.52
C ALA A 36 5.11 10.57 -11.99
N ALA A 37 5.14 9.62 -12.91
CA ALA A 37 5.39 9.88 -14.33
C ALA A 37 4.16 10.41 -15.08
N LEU A 38 2.93 10.19 -14.63
CA LEU A 38 1.75 10.60 -15.39
C LEU A 38 1.45 12.10 -15.30
N GLU A 39 1.82 12.77 -14.20
CA GLU A 39 1.67 14.23 -14.02
C GLU A 39 0.27 14.75 -14.40
N ARG A 40 -0.80 14.14 -13.86
CA ARG A 40 -2.20 14.57 -14.12
C ARG A 40 -2.93 14.97 -12.85
N ASP A 41 -3.80 15.96 -12.97
CA ASP A 41 -4.64 16.44 -11.87
C ASP A 41 -5.78 15.47 -11.52
N ASN A 42 -6.21 14.65 -12.49
CA ASN A 42 -7.26 13.66 -12.27
C ASN A 42 -6.76 12.33 -11.68
N LEU A 43 -5.50 12.26 -11.22
CA LEU A 43 -5.02 11.10 -10.44
C LEU A 43 -5.61 11.13 -9.02
N ALA A 44 -6.69 10.37 -8.82
CA ALA A 44 -7.43 10.37 -7.56
C ALA A 44 -6.65 9.73 -6.40
N ALA A 45 -6.03 8.57 -6.63
CA ALA A 45 -5.15 7.92 -5.65
C ALA A 45 -4.32 6.79 -6.26
N CYS A 46 -3.20 6.46 -5.62
CA CYS A 46 -2.43 5.25 -5.86
C CYS A 46 -2.60 4.29 -4.67
N TYR A 47 -3.08 3.08 -4.91
CA TYR A 47 -3.21 2.02 -3.90
C TYR A 47 -2.21 0.90 -4.18
N THR A 48 -1.38 0.58 -3.21
CA THR A 48 -0.30 -0.39 -3.42
C THR A 48 -0.30 -1.47 -2.37
N TYR A 49 -0.05 -2.72 -2.77
CA TYR A 49 -0.10 -3.89 -1.90
C TYR A 49 1.26 -4.57 -1.87
N GLY A 50 1.89 -4.69 -0.69
CA GLY A 50 3.20 -5.33 -0.58
C GLY A 50 4.31 -4.63 -1.36
N ALA A 51 4.24 -3.31 -1.47
CA ALA A 51 5.15 -2.55 -2.31
C ALA A 51 6.55 -2.42 -1.68
N PRO A 52 7.63 -2.68 -2.43
CA PRO A 52 8.98 -2.31 -2.00
C PRO A 52 9.14 -0.77 -1.94
N ARG A 53 10.30 -0.32 -1.50
CA ARG A 53 10.73 1.08 -1.64
C ARG A 53 11.14 1.32 -3.09
N VAL A 54 10.69 2.45 -3.64
CA VAL A 54 10.79 2.74 -5.08
C VAL A 54 11.73 3.90 -5.35
N GLY A 55 11.81 4.87 -4.43
CA GLY A 55 12.68 6.02 -4.59
C GLY A 55 13.11 6.59 -3.24
N ASP A 56 13.79 7.72 -3.31
CA ASP A 56 14.24 8.50 -2.17
C ASP A 56 13.26 9.66 -1.86
N LEU A 57 13.70 10.64 -1.06
CA LEU A 57 12.90 11.83 -0.77
C LEU A 57 12.66 12.72 -1.99
N ALA A 58 13.54 12.69 -3.00
CA ALA A 58 13.35 13.48 -4.21
C ALA A 58 12.24 12.86 -5.07
N PHE A 59 12.20 11.52 -5.16
CA PHE A 59 11.12 10.81 -5.83
C PHE A 59 9.74 11.09 -5.21
N ASP A 60 9.64 11.19 -3.88
CA ASP A 60 8.39 11.50 -3.18
C ASP A 60 7.78 12.84 -3.61
N ARG A 61 8.63 13.82 -3.98
CA ARG A 61 8.18 15.13 -4.47
C ARG A 61 7.56 15.08 -5.86
N LEU A 62 7.80 14.02 -6.62
CA LEU A 62 7.25 13.82 -7.97
C LEU A 62 5.85 13.17 -7.93
N VAL A 63 5.49 12.53 -6.82
CA VAL A 63 4.18 11.86 -6.68
C VAL A 63 3.13 12.92 -6.38
N SER A 64 2.26 13.19 -7.36
CA SER A 64 1.24 14.24 -7.26
C SER A 64 -0.08 13.79 -6.62
N CYS A 65 -0.29 12.50 -6.41
CA CYS A 65 -1.56 11.97 -5.91
C CYS A 65 -1.46 11.33 -4.50
N PRO A 66 -2.58 11.23 -3.77
CA PRO A 66 -2.62 10.48 -2.51
C PRO A 66 -2.17 9.03 -2.71
N HIS A 67 -1.08 8.65 -2.05
CA HIS A 67 -0.54 7.29 -2.13
C HIS A 67 -0.81 6.52 -0.84
N TYR A 68 -1.54 5.42 -0.94
CA TYR A 68 -1.86 4.52 0.17
C TYR A 68 -1.14 3.19 0.00
N ARG A 69 -0.33 2.83 0.99
CA ARG A 69 0.46 1.59 1.01
C ARG A 69 -0.13 0.58 1.97
N ILE A 70 -0.78 -0.43 1.44
CA ILE A 70 -1.28 -1.55 2.23
C ILE A 70 -0.13 -2.51 2.49
N VAL A 71 0.12 -2.82 3.77
CA VAL A 71 1.17 -3.72 4.22
C VAL A 71 0.55 -4.80 5.10
N ASN A 72 0.78 -6.06 4.77
CA ASN A 72 0.24 -7.21 5.47
C ASN A 72 1.26 -7.85 6.40
N GLY A 73 0.93 -7.96 7.69
CA GLY A 73 1.67 -8.76 8.66
C GLY A 73 3.19 -8.60 8.56
N TRP A 74 3.86 -9.72 8.26
CA TRP A 74 5.31 -9.82 8.12
C TRP A 74 5.77 -9.86 6.65
N ASP A 75 5.03 -9.24 5.74
CA ASP A 75 5.45 -9.11 4.33
C ASP A 75 6.85 -8.47 4.22
N LEU A 76 7.82 -9.28 3.83
CA LEU A 76 9.22 -8.87 3.69
C LEU A 76 9.43 -7.87 2.55
N VAL A 77 8.73 -8.01 1.42
CA VAL A 77 8.95 -7.15 0.24
C VAL A 77 8.64 -5.72 0.60
N SER A 78 7.64 -5.50 1.46
CA SER A 78 7.33 -4.18 2.01
C SER A 78 8.47 -3.55 2.83
N THR A 79 9.50 -4.32 3.19
CA THR A 79 10.68 -3.87 3.95
C THR A 79 11.95 -3.77 3.12
N MET A 80 11.86 -3.99 1.81
CA MET A 80 13.00 -3.96 0.88
C MET A 80 12.95 -2.74 -0.05
N PRO A 81 14.09 -2.28 -0.58
CA PRO A 81 15.46 -2.53 -0.10
C PRO A 81 15.73 -1.94 1.30
N PRO A 82 16.55 -2.57 2.18
CA PRO A 82 16.71 -2.13 3.57
C PRO A 82 17.16 -0.66 3.70
N PRO A 83 16.58 0.13 4.61
CA PRO A 83 16.79 1.57 4.66
C PRO A 83 18.17 1.98 5.19
N PHE A 84 18.91 1.06 5.80
CA PHE A 84 20.26 1.30 6.31
C PHE A 84 21.35 0.92 5.31
N LEU A 85 21.00 0.26 4.20
CA LEU A 85 21.93 -0.09 3.12
C LEU A 85 21.76 0.78 1.88
N THR A 86 20.64 1.50 1.77
CA THR A 86 20.26 2.19 0.54
C THR A 86 19.56 3.53 0.84
N PRO A 87 19.60 4.51 -0.08
CA PRO A 87 18.92 5.78 0.11
C PRO A 87 17.39 5.69 -0.03
N TYR A 88 16.87 4.52 -0.43
CA TYR A 88 15.45 4.33 -0.70
C TYR A 88 14.61 4.47 0.56
N ARG A 89 13.48 5.17 0.43
CA ARG A 89 12.52 5.40 1.50
C ARG A 89 11.12 4.96 1.04
N HIS A 90 10.26 4.72 2.03
CA HIS A 90 8.83 4.64 1.73
C HIS A 90 8.26 6.05 1.63
N ASN A 91 7.57 6.28 0.53
CA ASN A 91 6.61 7.34 0.25
C ASN A 91 5.20 6.90 0.67
N GLY A 92 4.26 7.85 0.71
CA GLY A 92 2.84 7.57 0.94
C GLY A 92 2.46 7.17 2.38
N ASP A 93 1.16 6.95 2.60
CA ASP A 93 0.56 6.68 3.89
C ASP A 93 0.39 5.16 4.13
N PRO A 94 1.15 4.55 5.07
CA PRO A 94 1.06 3.12 5.35
C PRO A 94 -0.23 2.75 6.09
N ARG A 95 -0.92 1.74 5.56
CA ARG A 95 -2.10 1.08 6.10
C ARG A 95 -1.75 -0.37 6.43
N LEU A 96 -1.62 -0.66 7.73
CA LEU A 96 -1.23 -1.98 8.20
C LEU A 96 -2.43 -2.91 8.39
N LEU A 97 -2.31 -4.11 7.85
CA LEU A 97 -3.16 -5.25 8.17
C LEU A 97 -2.42 -6.08 9.22
N THR A 98 -2.92 -6.08 10.46
CA THR A 98 -2.27 -6.75 11.60
C THR A 98 -2.84 -8.14 11.88
N GLY A 99 -3.90 -8.53 11.18
CA GLY A 99 -4.52 -9.85 11.27
C GLY A 99 -5.96 -9.85 10.75
N VAL A 100 -6.49 -11.03 10.49
CA VAL A 100 -7.89 -11.26 10.13
C VAL A 100 -8.79 -10.73 11.25
N GLY A 101 -9.79 -9.93 10.91
CA GLY A 101 -10.73 -9.39 11.89
C GLY A 101 -10.15 -8.30 12.80
N LYS A 102 -9.13 -7.55 12.35
CA LYS A 102 -8.64 -6.34 13.03
C LYS A 102 -8.78 -5.13 12.11
N PRO A 103 -9.09 -3.92 12.62
CA PRO A 103 -9.15 -2.73 11.79
C PRO A 103 -7.79 -2.37 11.19
N PHE A 104 -7.78 -1.63 10.08
CA PHE A 104 -6.55 -1.04 9.54
C PHE A 104 -5.89 -0.18 10.60
N MET A 105 -4.61 -0.43 10.85
CA MET A 105 -3.80 0.43 11.69
C MET A 105 -2.99 1.39 10.84
N ARG A 106 -2.86 2.65 11.28
CA ARG A 106 -1.79 3.51 10.77
C ARG A 106 -0.48 3.04 11.37
N ARG A 107 0.57 2.94 10.56
CA ARG A 107 1.91 2.60 11.09
C ARG A 107 2.39 3.75 11.98
N ASP A 108 2.82 3.43 13.20
CA ASP A 108 3.48 4.38 14.08
C ASP A 108 4.78 4.91 13.41
N ARG A 109 5.04 6.21 13.56
CA ARG A 109 6.23 6.90 13.01
C ARG A 109 7.49 6.70 13.87
N ASN A 110 7.42 5.96 14.98
CA ASN A 110 8.57 5.71 15.84
C ASN A 110 9.75 5.04 15.08
N PRO A 111 10.92 5.70 14.97
CA PRO A 111 12.07 5.18 14.22
C PRO A 111 12.69 3.93 14.85
N ALA A 112 12.67 3.78 16.18
CA ALA A 112 13.20 2.60 16.87
C ALA A 112 12.38 1.35 16.56
N LEU A 113 11.04 1.48 16.57
CA LEU A 113 10.13 0.40 16.19
C LEU A 113 10.36 -0.05 14.74
N LYS A 114 10.60 0.92 13.84
CA LYS A 114 10.89 0.66 12.42
C LYS A 114 12.21 -0.09 12.22
N LEU A 115 13.26 0.28 12.95
CA LEU A 115 14.53 -0.41 12.91
C LEU A 115 14.39 -1.85 13.43
N GLY A 116 13.75 -2.04 14.59
CA GLY A 116 13.48 -3.36 15.14
C GLY A 116 12.73 -4.26 14.17
N GLN A 117 11.63 -3.80 13.58
CA GLN A 117 10.86 -4.55 12.59
C GLN A 117 11.68 -4.93 11.34
N THR A 118 12.59 -4.05 10.90
CA THR A 118 13.47 -4.33 9.76
C THR A 118 14.48 -5.42 10.11
N LEU A 119 15.12 -5.34 11.29
CA LEU A 119 16.06 -6.36 11.76
C LEU A 119 15.39 -7.72 11.98
N PHE A 120 14.19 -7.73 12.57
CA PHE A 120 13.38 -8.95 12.72
C PHE A 120 12.99 -9.55 11.36
N GLY A 121 12.59 -8.73 10.38
CA GLY A 121 12.27 -9.20 9.03
C GLY A 121 13.46 -9.84 8.33
N LEU A 122 14.65 -9.23 8.45
CA LEU A 122 15.90 -9.78 7.90
C LEU A 122 16.34 -11.06 8.60
N LEU A 123 16.20 -11.14 9.92
CA LEU A 123 16.44 -12.39 10.67
C LEU A 123 15.51 -13.50 10.17
N TYR A 124 14.22 -13.22 10.01
CA TYR A 124 13.24 -14.18 9.51
C TYR A 124 13.55 -14.64 8.08
N LEU A 125 14.14 -13.77 7.25
CA LEU A 125 14.61 -14.11 5.91
C LEU A 125 15.79 -15.10 5.99
N LEU A 126 16.77 -14.82 6.86
CA LEU A 126 17.96 -15.67 7.03
C LEU A 126 17.62 -17.07 7.54
N ILE A 127 16.65 -17.19 8.44
CA ILE A 127 16.18 -18.49 8.96
C ILE A 127 15.15 -19.17 8.04
N GLY A 128 14.86 -18.60 6.86
CA GLY A 128 14.00 -19.23 5.85
C GLY A 128 12.52 -19.30 6.26
N ASN A 129 12.00 -18.34 7.01
CA ASN A 129 10.61 -18.39 7.47
C ASN A 129 9.61 -18.16 6.32
N ALA A 130 8.89 -19.22 5.94
CA ALA A 130 7.89 -19.19 4.88
C ALA A 130 6.75 -18.17 5.09
N ARG A 131 6.52 -17.72 6.34
CA ARG A 131 5.52 -16.70 6.67
C ARG A 131 5.76 -15.38 5.93
N LEU A 132 7.02 -15.02 5.69
CA LEU A 132 7.38 -13.79 4.98
C LEU A 132 6.82 -13.75 3.57
N PHE A 133 6.88 -14.88 2.87
CA PHE A 133 6.34 -15.03 1.53
C PHE A 133 4.82 -15.26 1.57
N ARG A 134 4.32 -15.98 2.57
CA ARG A 134 2.87 -16.19 2.74
C ARG A 134 2.13 -14.87 2.94
N ASP A 135 2.62 -14.02 3.84
CA ASP A 135 2.01 -12.71 4.12
C ASP A 135 2.17 -11.75 2.93
N HIS A 136 3.17 -11.97 2.07
CA HIS A 136 3.35 -11.20 0.83
C HIS A 136 2.36 -11.57 -0.28
N ARG A 137 1.77 -12.77 -0.28
CA ARG A 137 0.85 -13.21 -1.34
C ARG A 137 -0.38 -12.30 -1.44
N LEU A 138 -0.79 -11.96 -2.67
CA LEU A 138 -1.97 -11.13 -2.89
C LEU A 138 -3.24 -11.74 -2.27
N GLU A 139 -3.38 -13.08 -2.27
CA GLU A 139 -4.52 -13.73 -1.62
C GLU A 139 -4.60 -13.39 -0.12
N ALA A 140 -3.46 -13.37 0.58
CA ALA A 140 -3.42 -13.02 2.01
C ALA A 140 -3.86 -11.56 2.25
N TYR A 141 -3.51 -10.65 1.34
CA TYR A 141 -4.02 -9.28 1.37
C TYR A 141 -5.54 -9.25 1.18
N LEU A 142 -6.06 -9.98 0.18
CA LEU A 142 -7.49 -10.02 -0.11
C LEU A 142 -8.30 -10.61 1.06
N GLU A 143 -7.82 -11.70 1.65
CA GLU A 143 -8.43 -12.34 2.83
C GLU A 143 -8.52 -11.37 4.01
N ALA A 144 -7.41 -10.68 4.31
CA ALA A 144 -7.37 -9.71 5.39
C ALA A 144 -8.30 -8.51 5.11
N ILE A 145 -8.33 -7.99 3.88
CA ILE A 145 -9.22 -6.89 3.48
C ILE A 145 -10.69 -7.31 3.53
N ALA A 146 -11.02 -8.51 3.06
CA ALA A 146 -12.37 -9.06 3.14
C ALA A 146 -12.82 -9.18 4.60
N ALA A 147 -11.96 -9.67 5.49
CA ALA A 147 -12.25 -9.73 6.92
C ALA A 147 -12.52 -8.35 7.53
N VAL A 148 -11.71 -7.33 7.17
CA VAL A 148 -11.96 -5.94 7.59
C VAL A 148 -13.29 -5.42 7.06
N ARG A 149 -13.65 -5.74 5.81
CA ARG A 149 -14.93 -5.36 5.22
C ARG A 149 -16.09 -5.99 5.98
N THR A 150 -16.00 -7.27 6.32
CA THR A 150 -17.02 -7.98 7.10
C THR A 150 -17.23 -7.33 8.46
N LEU A 151 -16.15 -7.00 9.19
CA LEU A 151 -16.23 -6.26 10.44
C LEU A 151 -16.94 -4.90 10.30
N ARG A 152 -16.58 -4.13 9.27
CA ARG A 152 -17.21 -2.84 8.99
C ARG A 152 -18.67 -2.99 8.58
N GLY A 153 -19.01 -4.07 7.86
CA GLY A 153 -20.37 -4.42 7.50
C GLY A 153 -21.22 -4.71 8.73
N HIS A 154 -20.73 -5.55 9.66
CA HIS A 154 -21.39 -5.80 10.93
C HIS A 154 -21.53 -4.53 11.79
N ALA A 155 -20.51 -3.68 11.83
CA ALA A 155 -20.59 -2.39 12.54
C ALA A 155 -21.65 -1.45 11.93
N ARG A 156 -21.81 -1.44 10.60
CA ARG A 156 -22.86 -0.65 9.92
C ARG A 156 -24.26 -1.22 10.12
N VAL A 157 -24.42 -2.54 10.11
CA VAL A 157 -25.73 -3.19 10.32
C VAL A 157 -26.16 -3.13 11.79
N GLY A 158 -25.25 -3.39 12.74
CA GLY A 158 -25.50 -3.24 14.16
C GLY A 158 -25.87 -1.80 14.54
N GLY A 159 -25.16 -0.82 13.99
CA GLY A 159 -25.49 0.61 14.17
C GLY A 159 -26.77 1.07 13.48
N LEU A 160 -27.35 0.29 12.56
CA LEU A 160 -28.67 0.57 11.97
C LEU A 160 -29.81 0.00 12.82
N LEU A 161 -29.57 -1.11 13.54
CA LEU A 161 -30.57 -1.76 14.41
C LEU A 161 -30.65 -1.11 15.80
N GLU A 162 -29.62 -0.39 16.22
CA GLU A 162 -29.55 0.30 17.52
C GLU A 162 -30.02 1.76 17.49
N ARG A 163 -30.44 2.28 16.33
CA ARG A 163 -31.02 3.63 16.24
C ARG A 163 -32.54 3.52 16.31
N PRO A 164 -33.22 3.95 17.40
CA PRO A 164 -34.66 4.15 17.32
C PRO A 164 -34.91 5.17 16.22
N TRP A 165 -35.88 4.87 15.36
CA TRP A 165 -36.40 5.83 14.39
C TRP A 165 -37.01 6.99 15.18
N VAL A 166 -36.27 8.10 15.29
CA VAL A 166 -36.76 9.37 15.82
C VAL A 166 -36.86 10.35 14.67
#